data_AF-A0A540V7E1-F1
#
_entry.id   AF-A0A540V7E1-F1
#
_cell.length_a   1.000
_cell.length_b   1.000
_cell.length_c   1.000
_cell.angle_alpha   90.00
_cell.angle_beta   90.00
_cell.angle_gamma   90.00
#
_symmetry.space_group_name_H-M   'P 1'
#
loop_
_entity.id
_entity.type
_entity.pdbx_description
1 polymer ?
#
loop_
_entity_poly.entity_id
_entity_poly.type
_entity_poly.pdbx_seq_one_letter_code
_entity_poly.pdbx_strand_id
1 'polypeptide(L)'
;ITGSDRAFSGGADISEFNTPKMSKEPVLPTVINYLDTARKPVIAAISGNCMGGGLELAMGCHYRVTTPDAQIALPEVKLGLLPGAGGTQRLPRLIGAEHALNMIVSGTTMPAKQFQGSPLFDELTDGDLMEAAIAFAKKVVSENKGIRRVRDMKVKHANPEGFTMFARNTVGAVAKDYPAPSKCVDAVAASMTMPFDKGIDVERKAFGELLQTPESAALRHAFFAERLTSKIKDVPADTPTREIKSVGVIGAGTMGTGIAINFLNAGIPVHIVEMKQEGLDRGIEHINSVYEGRVKKAKMSEDKAKATLELLTTSLGYDELKDVDLVIEAVFEEMGVKQSVFETLDKTCKSGAILASNTSTLDVNKIASFTQRPEDVIGLHFFSPANIMKLLEVVRGDRTAKDVLATAMKLAKTIKKTPVVSG
;
A
#
# COMPACT_ATOMS: atom_id res chain seq x y z
N ILE A 1 -18.86 17.01 -7.89
CA ILE A 1 -17.41 17.11 -7.57
C ILE A 1 -16.79 15.79 -7.97
N THR A 2 -15.71 15.81 -8.75
CA THR A 2 -14.95 14.62 -9.14
C THR A 2 -13.47 14.96 -9.22
N GLY A 3 -12.61 13.96 -9.37
CA GLY A 3 -11.19 14.11 -9.61
C GLY A 3 -10.80 13.66 -11.02
N SER A 4 -9.58 13.13 -11.15
CA SER A 4 -9.11 12.48 -12.37
C SER A 4 -9.40 10.98 -12.32
N ASP A 5 -9.22 10.28 -13.45
CA ASP A 5 -9.36 8.81 -13.53
C ASP A 5 -8.48 8.06 -12.52
N ARG A 6 -7.34 8.64 -12.12
CA ARG A 6 -6.41 8.03 -11.16
C ARG A 6 -6.83 8.23 -9.71
N ALA A 7 -7.49 9.34 -9.39
CA ALA A 7 -7.86 9.68 -8.02
C ALA A 7 -8.93 10.77 -7.99
N PHE A 8 -9.94 10.55 -7.16
CA PHE A 8 -10.79 11.61 -6.63
C PHE A 8 -9.96 12.63 -5.85
N SER A 9 -9.27 12.18 -4.81
CA SER A 9 -8.29 12.97 -4.05
C SER A 9 -7.54 12.06 -3.07
N GLY A 10 -6.21 12.21 -3.02
CA GLY A 10 -5.36 11.51 -2.05
C GLY A 10 -5.33 12.12 -0.65
N GLY A 11 -6.05 13.24 -0.43
CA GLY A 11 -6.07 13.97 0.84
C GLY A 11 -5.20 15.22 0.82
N ALA A 12 -4.77 15.65 2.00
CA ALA A 12 -3.98 16.87 2.17
C ALA A 12 -2.58 16.72 1.54
N ASP A 13 -2.02 17.82 1.05
CA ASP A 13 -0.61 17.87 0.69
C ASP A 13 0.24 17.90 1.97
N ILE A 14 0.82 16.75 2.30
CA ILE A 14 1.59 16.57 3.54
C ILE A 14 2.86 17.45 3.52
N SER A 15 3.34 17.88 2.35
CA SER A 15 4.49 18.79 2.25
C SER A 15 4.17 20.20 2.75
N GLU A 16 2.88 20.56 2.84
CA GLU A 16 2.44 21.84 3.37
C GLU A 16 2.33 21.85 4.91
N PHE A 17 2.36 20.69 5.57
CA PHE A 17 2.25 20.61 7.02
C PHE A 17 3.39 21.38 7.70
N ASN A 18 3.05 22.12 8.76
CA ASN A 18 3.94 23.07 9.45
C ASN A 18 4.48 24.21 8.56
N THR A 19 3.85 24.50 7.43
CA THR A 19 4.11 25.71 6.63
C THR A 19 2.92 26.67 6.69
N PRO A 20 3.10 27.98 6.38
CA PRO A 20 1.99 28.93 6.30
C PRO A 20 0.91 28.55 5.27
N LYS A 21 1.20 27.65 4.31
CA LYS A 21 0.21 27.20 3.33
C LYS A 21 -0.89 26.34 3.96
N MET A 22 -0.56 25.56 4.98
CA MET A 22 -1.52 24.66 5.64
C MET A 22 -2.72 25.39 6.25
N SER A 23 -2.51 26.61 6.76
CA SER A 23 -3.53 27.43 7.40
C SER A 23 -4.10 28.51 6.48
N LYS A 24 -3.70 28.54 5.21
CA LYS A 24 -4.20 29.53 4.25
C LYS A 24 -5.62 29.20 3.83
N GLU A 25 -6.55 30.13 4.03
CA GLU A 25 -7.93 29.96 3.59
C GLU A 25 -8.05 29.97 2.04
N PRO A 26 -9.00 29.20 1.47
CA PRO A 26 -9.94 28.32 2.16
C PRO A 26 -9.29 27.00 2.61
N VAL A 27 -9.31 26.70 3.90
CA VAL A 27 -8.87 25.38 4.41
C VAL A 27 -9.96 24.33 4.18
N LEU A 28 -9.58 23.05 4.21
CA LEU A 28 -10.51 21.95 3.91
C LEU A 28 -11.80 21.97 4.77
N PRO A 29 -11.76 22.20 6.10
CA PRO A 29 -12.98 22.34 6.89
C PRO A 29 -13.92 23.46 6.39
N THR A 30 -13.37 24.59 5.94
CA THR A 30 -14.13 25.72 5.37
C THR A 30 -14.83 25.31 4.09
N VAL A 31 -14.12 24.62 3.19
CA VAL A 31 -14.68 24.08 1.95
C VAL A 31 -15.79 23.07 2.25
N ILE A 32 -15.55 22.14 3.18
CA ILE A 32 -16.53 21.12 3.57
C ILE A 32 -17.79 21.77 4.14
N ASN A 33 -17.66 22.78 5.00
CA ASN A 33 -18.82 23.47 5.56
C ASN A 33 -19.60 24.25 4.48
N TYR A 34 -18.91 24.81 3.49
CA TYR A 34 -19.56 25.43 2.33
C TYR A 34 -20.38 24.40 1.54
N LEU A 35 -19.85 23.20 1.30
CA LEU A 35 -20.57 22.12 0.61
C LEU A 35 -21.77 21.62 1.42
N ASP A 36 -21.58 21.37 2.72
CA ASP A 36 -22.60 20.85 3.63
C ASP A 36 -23.80 21.81 3.77
N THR A 37 -23.55 23.12 3.71
CA THR A 37 -24.60 24.15 3.83
C THR A 37 -25.18 24.59 2.48
N ALA A 38 -24.67 24.05 1.36
CA ALA A 38 -25.13 24.45 0.03
C ALA A 38 -26.62 24.14 -0.18
N ARG A 39 -27.33 25.05 -0.84
CA ARG A 39 -28.78 24.92 -1.11
C ARG A 39 -29.11 24.07 -2.35
N LYS A 40 -28.09 23.69 -3.12
CA LYS A 40 -28.23 22.76 -4.25
C LYS A 40 -27.63 21.42 -3.84
N PRO A 41 -28.22 20.27 -4.26
CA PRO A 41 -27.59 18.97 -4.08
C PRO A 41 -26.17 18.95 -4.67
N VAL A 42 -25.23 18.36 -3.93
CA VAL A 42 -23.83 18.23 -4.32
C VAL A 42 -23.51 16.75 -4.31
N ILE A 43 -23.09 16.23 -5.45
CA ILE A 43 -22.77 14.82 -5.64
C ILE A 43 -21.24 14.70 -5.77
N ALA A 44 -20.63 13.84 -4.96
CA ALA A 44 -19.25 13.40 -5.17
C ALA A 44 -19.25 12.18 -6.09
N ALA A 45 -18.57 12.26 -7.23
CA ALA A 45 -18.36 11.16 -8.16
C ALA A 45 -16.92 10.65 -7.98
N ILE A 46 -16.77 9.43 -7.48
CA ILE A 46 -15.54 8.91 -6.88
C ILE A 46 -14.99 7.72 -7.69
N SER A 47 -13.76 7.84 -8.16
CA SER A 47 -12.95 6.75 -8.72
C SER A 47 -11.53 6.82 -8.19
N GLY A 48 -10.76 5.74 -8.38
CA GLY A 48 -9.36 5.66 -7.95
C GLY A 48 -9.21 5.88 -6.45
N ASN A 49 -8.21 6.66 -6.04
CA ASN A 49 -7.96 6.94 -4.63
C ASN A 49 -8.88 8.05 -4.07
N CYS A 50 -9.57 7.75 -2.97
CA CYS A 50 -10.34 8.71 -2.16
C CYS A 50 -9.95 8.54 -0.68
N MET A 51 -8.93 9.27 -0.25
CA MET A 51 -8.27 9.02 1.04
C MET A 51 -8.12 10.29 1.87
N GLY A 52 -8.14 10.14 3.19
CA GLY A 52 -7.97 11.21 4.16
C GLY A 52 -8.91 12.39 3.88
N GLY A 53 -8.35 13.59 3.76
CA GLY A 53 -9.09 14.79 3.37
C GLY A 53 -9.96 14.67 2.09
N GLY A 54 -9.60 13.77 1.16
CA GLY A 54 -10.43 13.47 0.00
C GLY A 54 -11.74 12.78 0.38
N LEU A 55 -11.68 11.79 1.28
CA LEU A 55 -12.88 11.15 1.81
C LEU A 55 -13.68 12.10 2.70
N GLU A 56 -13.00 12.95 3.48
CA GLU A 56 -13.67 14.00 4.28
C GLU A 56 -14.43 14.99 3.39
N LEU A 57 -13.85 15.40 2.25
CA LEU A 57 -14.50 16.23 1.24
C LEU A 57 -15.74 15.53 0.65
N ALA A 58 -15.61 14.26 0.28
CA ALA A 58 -16.72 13.47 -0.27
C ALA A 58 -17.86 13.29 0.75
N MET A 59 -17.54 13.08 2.03
CA MET A 59 -18.54 13.02 3.11
C MET A 59 -19.18 14.37 3.43
N GLY A 60 -18.53 15.49 3.06
CA GLY A 60 -19.10 16.83 3.08
C GLY A 60 -20.12 17.09 1.98
N CYS A 61 -20.14 16.27 0.93
CA CYS A 61 -21.16 16.34 -0.12
C CYS A 61 -22.49 15.72 0.36
N HIS A 62 -23.59 16.05 -0.33
CA HIS A 62 -24.91 15.53 0.01
C HIS A 62 -25.09 14.06 -0.39
N TYR A 63 -24.51 13.70 -1.54
CA TYR A 63 -24.56 12.35 -2.11
C TYR A 63 -23.21 11.90 -2.66
N ARG A 64 -23.00 10.59 -2.77
CA ARG A 64 -21.76 9.98 -3.26
C ARG A 64 -22.07 8.82 -4.23
N VAL A 65 -21.52 8.91 -5.44
CA VAL A 65 -21.54 7.85 -6.46
C VAL A 65 -20.11 7.38 -6.68
N THR A 66 -19.87 6.07 -6.78
CA THR A 66 -18.49 5.54 -6.85
C THR A 66 -18.37 4.35 -7.79
N THR A 67 -17.17 4.12 -8.32
CA THR A 67 -16.82 2.80 -8.89
C THR A 67 -16.53 1.80 -7.75
N PRO A 68 -16.81 0.49 -7.92
CA PRO A 68 -16.61 -0.52 -6.86
C PRO A 68 -15.15 -0.71 -6.42
N ASP A 69 -14.21 -0.42 -7.31
CA ASP A 69 -12.78 -0.60 -7.13
C ASP A 69 -12.08 0.63 -6.52
N ALA A 70 -12.78 1.75 -6.35
CA ALA A 70 -12.24 2.95 -5.72
C ALA A 70 -11.67 2.62 -4.32
N GLN A 71 -10.49 3.15 -4.00
CA GLN A 71 -9.75 2.86 -2.78
C GLN A 71 -10.03 3.90 -1.70
N ILE A 72 -10.66 3.46 -0.62
CA ILE A 72 -11.21 4.31 0.45
C ILE A 72 -10.39 4.14 1.74
N ALA A 73 -9.96 5.24 2.35
CA ALA A 73 -9.20 5.20 3.60
C ALA A 73 -9.25 6.52 4.38
N LEU A 74 -9.03 6.45 5.70
CA LEU A 74 -8.62 7.58 6.55
C LEU A 74 -7.25 7.24 7.17
N PRO A 75 -6.14 7.42 6.43
CA PRO A 75 -4.83 6.89 6.80
C PRO A 75 -4.01 7.81 7.72
N GLU A 76 -4.59 8.88 8.27
CA GLU A 76 -3.90 9.91 9.05
C GLU A 76 -3.11 9.34 10.24
N VAL A 77 -3.58 8.26 10.84
CA VAL A 77 -2.89 7.56 11.94
C VAL A 77 -1.49 7.10 11.56
N LYS A 78 -1.24 6.78 10.28
CA LYS A 78 0.08 6.40 9.75
C LYS A 78 1.08 7.55 9.75
N LEU A 79 0.61 8.79 9.93
CA LEU A 79 1.40 10.00 10.08
C LEU A 79 1.41 10.49 11.54
N GLY A 80 0.91 9.69 12.48
CA GLY A 80 0.74 10.10 13.88
C GLY A 80 -0.34 11.17 14.06
N LEU A 81 -1.33 11.20 13.16
CA LEU A 81 -2.43 12.17 13.18
C LEU A 81 -3.79 11.46 13.27
N LEU A 82 -4.86 12.23 13.19
CA LEU A 82 -6.22 11.73 12.99
C LEU A 82 -6.91 12.53 11.87
N PRO A 83 -8.04 12.07 11.32
CA PRO A 83 -8.82 12.84 10.34
C PRO A 83 -9.25 14.18 10.95
N GLY A 84 -8.90 15.30 10.30
CA GLY A 84 -8.98 16.63 10.90
C GLY A 84 -10.00 17.58 10.25
N ALA A 85 -10.82 17.11 9.32
CA ALA A 85 -11.83 17.89 8.61
C ALA A 85 -13.24 17.28 8.71
N GLY A 86 -13.51 16.61 9.83
CA GLY A 86 -14.77 16.00 10.23
C GLY A 86 -14.89 14.52 9.89
N GLY A 87 -13.80 13.86 9.51
CA GLY A 87 -13.77 12.44 9.22
C GLY A 87 -14.16 11.57 10.42
N THR A 88 -13.69 11.90 11.63
CA THR A 88 -14.05 11.14 12.85
C THR A 88 -15.50 11.36 13.26
N GLN A 89 -16.15 12.39 12.71
CA GLN A 89 -17.55 12.71 12.98
C GLN A 89 -18.50 12.19 11.91
N ARG A 90 -18.14 12.29 10.63
CA ARG A 90 -19.01 11.87 9.51
C ARG A 90 -18.97 10.38 9.26
N LEU A 91 -17.80 9.74 9.34
CA LEU A 91 -17.69 8.32 9.01
C LEU A 91 -18.52 7.42 9.97
N PRO A 92 -18.50 7.61 11.31
CA PRO A 92 -19.35 6.82 12.21
C PRO A 92 -20.85 6.95 11.94
N ARG A 93 -21.30 8.09 11.39
CA ARG A 93 -22.71 8.32 11.01
C ARG A 93 -23.10 7.58 9.74
N LEU A 94 -22.13 7.24 8.89
CA LEU A 94 -22.35 6.59 7.61
C LEU A 94 -22.21 5.07 7.70
N ILE A 95 -21.25 4.56 8.50
CA ILE A 95 -20.94 3.12 8.54
C ILE A 95 -20.97 2.52 9.95
N GLY A 96 -21.39 3.29 10.95
CA GLY A 96 -21.37 2.88 12.36
C GLY A 96 -20.01 3.09 13.05
N ALA A 97 -20.04 3.25 14.36
CA ALA A 97 -18.87 3.62 15.16
C ALA A 97 -17.76 2.56 15.15
N GLU A 98 -18.11 1.28 15.23
CA GLU A 98 -17.12 0.18 15.27
C GLU A 98 -16.31 0.10 13.97
N HIS A 99 -16.99 0.09 12.83
CA HIS A 99 -16.35 0.02 11.52
C HIS A 99 -15.53 1.28 11.23
N ALA A 100 -16.08 2.46 11.55
CA ALA A 100 -15.36 3.72 11.42
C ALA A 100 -14.10 3.78 12.30
N LEU A 101 -14.19 3.33 13.56
CA LEU A 101 -13.03 3.31 14.45
C LEU A 101 -11.94 2.38 13.92
N ASN A 102 -12.30 1.17 13.50
CA ASN A 102 -11.35 0.22 12.93
C ASN A 102 -10.64 0.80 11.69
N MET A 103 -11.38 1.50 10.82
CA MET A 103 -10.81 2.20 9.66
C MET A 103 -9.83 3.29 10.08
N ILE A 104 -10.20 4.14 11.02
CA ILE A 104 -9.43 5.32 11.43
C ILE A 104 -8.17 4.91 12.20
N VAL A 105 -8.28 3.93 13.11
CA VAL A 105 -7.15 3.48 13.94
C VAL A 105 -6.15 2.62 13.16
N SER A 106 -6.62 1.85 12.18
CA SER A 106 -5.70 1.06 11.32
C SER A 106 -5.15 1.85 10.13
N GLY A 107 -5.89 2.87 9.68
CA GLY A 107 -5.60 3.58 8.43
C GLY A 107 -5.63 2.67 7.20
N THR A 108 -6.34 1.53 7.28
CA THR A 108 -6.37 0.52 6.22
C THR A 108 -7.18 1.00 5.03
N THR A 109 -6.65 0.72 3.84
CA THR A 109 -7.33 1.01 2.57
C THR A 109 -8.23 -0.16 2.19
N MET A 110 -9.47 0.13 1.79
CA MET A 110 -10.44 -0.86 1.36
C MET A 110 -11.13 -0.43 0.07
N PRO A 111 -11.48 -1.38 -0.82
CA PRO A 111 -12.27 -1.07 -2.01
C PRO A 111 -13.69 -0.64 -1.64
N ALA A 112 -14.25 0.30 -2.39
CA ALA A 112 -15.58 0.88 -2.17
C ALA A 112 -16.69 -0.18 -2.12
N LYS A 113 -16.53 -1.29 -2.87
CA LYS A 113 -17.44 -2.44 -2.85
C LYS A 113 -17.71 -3.01 -1.46
N GLN A 114 -16.74 -2.93 -0.52
CA GLN A 114 -16.95 -3.41 0.85
C GLN A 114 -17.97 -2.58 1.64
N PHE A 115 -18.28 -1.37 1.19
CA PHE A 115 -19.28 -0.49 1.79
C PHE A 115 -20.62 -0.54 1.08
N GLN A 116 -20.81 -1.47 0.14
CA GLN A 116 -22.07 -1.66 -0.56
C GLN A 116 -23.20 -1.93 0.45
N GLY A 117 -24.30 -1.19 0.32
CA GLY A 117 -25.43 -1.26 1.24
C GLY A 117 -25.29 -0.38 2.50
N SER A 118 -24.13 0.22 2.74
CA SER A 118 -23.98 1.26 3.77
C SER A 118 -24.35 2.65 3.23
N PRO A 119 -24.80 3.59 4.08
CA PRO A 119 -25.02 4.99 3.71
C PRO A 119 -23.80 5.76 3.17
N LEU A 120 -22.59 5.20 3.23
CA LEU A 120 -21.38 5.87 2.73
C LEU A 120 -21.49 6.18 1.23
N PHE A 121 -22.03 5.26 0.43
CA PHE A 121 -22.24 5.45 -1.00
C PHE A 121 -23.71 5.28 -1.35
N ASP A 122 -24.24 6.21 -2.16
CA ASP A 122 -25.62 6.16 -2.61
C ASP A 122 -25.81 5.27 -3.83
N GLU A 123 -24.77 5.18 -4.67
CA GLU A 123 -24.77 4.34 -5.87
C GLU A 123 -23.34 3.86 -6.17
N LEU A 124 -23.23 2.58 -6.54
CA LEU A 124 -22.04 2.00 -7.14
C LEU A 124 -22.33 1.72 -8.61
N THR A 125 -21.41 2.08 -9.50
CA THR A 125 -21.56 1.88 -10.95
C THR A 125 -20.38 1.09 -11.53
N ASP A 126 -20.68 0.08 -12.35
CA ASP A 126 -19.68 -0.61 -13.19
C ASP A 126 -19.48 0.09 -14.55
N GLY A 127 -20.29 1.11 -14.86
CA GLY A 127 -20.22 1.89 -16.10
C GLY A 127 -19.43 3.19 -15.96
N ASP A 128 -19.66 4.13 -16.89
CA ASP A 128 -19.03 5.45 -16.81
C ASP A 128 -19.48 6.20 -15.55
N LEU A 129 -18.49 6.62 -14.75
CA LEU A 129 -18.72 7.25 -13.46
C LEU A 129 -19.44 8.59 -13.61
N MET A 130 -19.09 9.39 -14.62
CA MET A 130 -19.65 10.72 -14.80
C MET A 130 -21.08 10.66 -15.31
N GLU A 131 -21.38 9.76 -16.25
CA GLU A 131 -22.74 9.49 -16.70
C GLU A 131 -23.63 9.04 -15.55
N ALA A 132 -23.16 8.07 -14.73
CA ALA A 132 -23.89 7.60 -13.56
C ALA A 132 -24.12 8.73 -12.54
N ALA A 133 -23.11 9.54 -12.24
CA ALA A 133 -23.24 10.64 -11.30
C ALA A 133 -24.21 11.73 -11.79
N ILE A 134 -24.22 12.04 -13.09
CA ILE A 134 -25.18 12.97 -13.71
C ILE A 134 -26.60 12.39 -13.67
N ALA A 135 -26.76 11.12 -14.01
CA ALA A 135 -28.05 10.43 -13.93
C ALA A 135 -28.59 10.44 -12.49
N PHE A 136 -27.74 10.14 -11.51
CA PHE A 136 -28.08 10.22 -10.10
C PHE A 136 -28.46 11.64 -9.67
N ALA A 137 -27.73 12.66 -10.10
CA ALA A 137 -28.06 14.05 -9.81
C ALA A 137 -29.44 14.45 -10.37
N LYS A 138 -29.77 14.03 -11.60
CA LYS A 138 -31.10 14.23 -12.19
C LYS A 138 -32.18 13.53 -11.37
N LYS A 139 -31.92 12.28 -10.94
CA LYS A 139 -32.81 11.49 -10.09
C LYS A 139 -33.10 12.18 -8.76
N VAL A 140 -32.08 12.73 -8.10
CA VAL A 140 -32.24 13.48 -6.83
C VAL A 140 -33.23 14.64 -7.00
N VAL A 141 -33.16 15.37 -8.12
CA VAL A 141 -34.05 16.49 -8.42
C VAL A 141 -35.44 16.01 -8.80
N SER A 142 -35.56 15.05 -9.73
CA SER A 142 -36.86 14.57 -10.24
C SER A 142 -37.69 13.85 -9.18
N GLU A 143 -37.04 13.11 -8.28
CA GLU A 143 -37.70 12.41 -7.17
C GLU A 143 -37.84 13.29 -5.91
N ASN A 144 -37.42 14.55 -5.98
CA ASN A 144 -37.43 15.49 -4.85
C ASN A 144 -36.82 14.91 -3.56
N LYS A 145 -35.68 14.22 -3.67
CA LYS A 145 -34.99 13.60 -2.52
C LYS A 145 -34.46 14.60 -1.49
N GLY A 146 -34.42 15.88 -1.85
CA GLY A 146 -33.94 16.96 -1.00
C GLY A 146 -32.42 16.98 -0.82
N ILE A 147 -31.97 17.58 0.28
CA ILE A 147 -30.58 17.64 0.68
C ILE A 147 -30.41 16.77 1.91
N ARG A 148 -29.53 15.76 1.82
CA ARG A 148 -29.15 14.91 2.95
C ARG A 148 -27.77 15.30 3.45
N ARG A 149 -27.71 15.89 4.65
CA ARG A 149 -26.44 16.22 5.30
C ARG A 149 -26.01 15.12 6.25
N VAL A 150 -24.75 14.73 6.18
CA VAL A 150 -24.22 13.70 7.07
C VAL A 150 -24.20 14.19 8.51
N ARG A 151 -23.99 15.50 8.76
CA ARG A 151 -23.99 16.06 10.12
C ARG A 151 -25.30 15.86 10.89
N ASP A 152 -26.42 15.77 10.18
CA ASP A 152 -27.76 15.65 10.77
C ASP A 152 -28.11 14.19 11.12
N MET A 153 -27.33 13.23 10.63
CA MET A 153 -27.47 11.81 10.96
C MET A 153 -26.98 11.53 12.39
N LYS A 154 -27.58 10.53 13.03
CA LYS A 154 -27.19 10.05 14.37
C LYS A 154 -26.36 8.79 14.24
N VAL A 155 -25.31 8.69 15.06
CA VAL A 155 -24.59 7.43 15.24
C VAL A 155 -25.44 6.52 16.13
N LYS A 156 -25.90 5.40 15.59
CA LYS A 156 -26.66 4.40 16.36
C LYS A 156 -25.69 3.36 16.89
N HIS A 157 -25.63 3.18 18.21
CA HIS A 157 -24.81 2.16 18.84
C HIS A 157 -25.49 1.71 20.14
N ALA A 158 -25.55 0.39 20.38
CA ALA A 158 -26.33 -0.17 21.50
C ALA A 158 -25.73 0.14 22.88
N ASN A 159 -24.39 0.16 22.99
CA ASN A 159 -23.68 0.48 24.24
C ASN A 159 -22.45 1.37 23.97
N PRO A 160 -22.63 2.68 23.72
CA PRO A 160 -21.54 3.60 23.37
C PRO A 160 -20.42 3.66 24.43
N GLU A 161 -20.78 3.68 25.71
CA GLU A 161 -19.83 3.77 26.83
C GLU A 161 -18.98 2.50 26.95
N GLY A 162 -19.63 1.33 26.94
CA GLY A 162 -18.94 0.05 27.00
C GLY A 162 -18.00 -0.17 25.82
N PHE A 163 -18.44 0.17 24.60
CA PHE A 163 -17.59 0.11 23.41
C PHE A 163 -16.40 1.06 23.52
N THR A 164 -16.61 2.31 23.95
CA THR A 164 -15.53 3.29 24.10
C THR A 164 -14.49 2.83 25.12
N MET A 165 -14.92 2.27 26.26
CA MET A 165 -14.01 1.74 27.28
C MET A 165 -13.21 0.55 26.75
N PHE A 166 -13.85 -0.38 26.06
CA PHE A 166 -13.18 -1.51 25.42
C PHE A 166 -12.15 -1.06 24.38
N ALA A 167 -12.53 -0.12 23.51
CA ALA A 167 -11.65 0.45 22.50
C ALA A 167 -10.43 1.15 23.11
N ARG A 168 -10.61 1.95 24.17
CA ARG A 168 -9.50 2.61 24.86
C ARG A 168 -8.51 1.59 25.43
N ASN A 169 -9.00 0.55 26.08
CA ASN A 169 -8.15 -0.49 26.67
C ASN A 169 -7.39 -1.28 25.61
N THR A 170 -8.08 -1.72 24.55
CA THR A 170 -7.47 -2.54 23.50
C THR A 170 -6.49 -1.76 22.63
N VAL A 171 -6.86 -0.57 22.18
CA VAL A 171 -6.00 0.31 21.39
C VAL A 171 -4.83 0.82 22.23
N GLY A 172 -5.10 1.25 23.47
CA GLY A 172 -4.06 1.74 24.38
C GLY A 172 -3.00 0.68 24.71
N ALA A 173 -3.38 -0.60 24.81
CA ALA A 173 -2.46 -1.69 25.07
C ALA A 173 -1.45 -1.92 23.93
N VAL A 174 -1.83 -1.65 22.67
CA VAL A 174 -0.98 -1.89 21.48
C VAL A 174 -0.30 -0.64 20.94
N ALA A 175 -0.78 0.56 21.32
CA ALA A 175 -0.31 1.85 20.82
C ALA A 175 0.45 2.68 21.87
N LYS A 176 1.10 2.03 22.83
CA LYS A 176 1.71 2.69 24.01
C LYS A 176 2.58 3.91 23.67
N ASP A 177 3.41 3.79 22.63
CA ASP A 177 4.35 4.85 22.22
C ASP A 177 3.80 5.75 21.10
N TYR A 178 2.53 5.57 20.71
CA TYR A 178 1.88 6.31 19.63
C TYR A 178 0.60 6.99 20.15
N PRO A 179 0.59 8.32 20.35
CA PRO A 179 -0.58 8.99 20.93
C PRO A 179 -1.80 9.05 20.00
N ALA A 180 -1.59 8.96 18.68
CA ALA A 180 -2.64 9.16 17.69
C ALA A 180 -3.78 8.12 17.74
N PRO A 181 -3.52 6.80 17.77
CA PRO A 181 -4.58 5.79 17.92
C PRO A 181 -5.56 6.05 19.08
N SER A 182 -5.05 6.40 20.26
CA SER A 182 -5.89 6.70 21.43
C SER A 182 -6.74 7.96 21.22
N LYS A 183 -6.16 9.00 20.63
CA LYS A 183 -6.90 10.23 20.26
C LYS A 183 -7.95 9.98 19.18
N CYS A 184 -7.72 9.05 18.25
CA CYS A 184 -8.73 8.59 17.29
C CYS A 184 -9.94 7.96 18.00
N VAL A 185 -9.70 7.13 19.03
CA VAL A 185 -10.78 6.55 19.85
C VAL A 185 -11.62 7.66 20.49
N ASP A 186 -10.98 8.64 21.11
CA ASP A 186 -11.69 9.75 21.76
C ASP A 186 -12.49 10.61 20.77
N ALA A 187 -11.90 10.91 19.60
CA ALA A 187 -12.55 11.70 18.56
C ALA A 187 -13.76 10.99 17.95
N VAL A 188 -13.69 9.66 17.75
CA VAL A 188 -14.84 8.84 17.32
C VAL A 188 -15.88 8.70 18.44
N ALA A 189 -15.46 8.55 19.69
CA ALA A 189 -16.40 8.47 20.82
C ALA A 189 -17.26 9.74 20.95
N ALA A 190 -16.66 10.91 20.72
CA ALA A 190 -17.38 12.18 20.68
C ALA A 190 -18.51 12.21 19.63
N SER A 191 -18.37 11.46 18.53
CA SER A 191 -19.41 11.36 17.49
C SER A 191 -20.71 10.71 17.99
N MET A 192 -20.63 9.87 19.03
CA MET A 192 -21.76 9.15 19.63
C MET A 192 -22.40 9.92 20.78
N THR A 193 -21.61 10.70 21.52
CA THR A 193 -22.03 11.29 22.80
C THR A 193 -22.24 12.80 22.76
N MET A 194 -21.76 13.48 21.72
CA MET A 194 -21.81 14.95 21.62
C MET A 194 -22.60 15.43 20.38
N PRO A 195 -23.14 16.66 20.41
CA PRO A 195 -23.61 17.34 19.20
C PRO A 195 -22.50 17.43 18.15
N PHE A 196 -22.86 17.41 16.86
CA PHE A 196 -21.90 17.33 15.75
C PHE A 196 -20.79 18.39 15.85
N ASP A 197 -21.16 19.65 16.05
CA ASP A 197 -20.20 20.76 16.13
C ASP A 197 -19.25 20.63 17.32
N LYS A 198 -19.72 20.09 18.46
CA LYS A 198 -18.88 19.79 19.61
C LYS A 198 -17.93 18.62 19.37
N GLY A 199 -18.37 17.62 18.59
CA GLY A 199 -17.46 16.58 18.11
C GLY A 199 -16.37 17.14 17.19
N ILE A 200 -16.72 18.05 16.29
CA ILE A 200 -15.73 18.73 15.43
C ILE A 200 -14.71 19.50 16.28
N ASP A 201 -15.13 20.20 17.34
CA ASP A 201 -14.20 20.88 18.25
C ASP A 201 -13.19 19.90 18.89
N VAL A 202 -13.64 18.72 19.33
CA VAL A 202 -12.78 17.67 19.89
C VAL A 202 -11.79 17.16 18.86
N GLU A 203 -12.27 16.86 17.64
CA GLU A 203 -11.45 16.39 16.53
C GLU A 203 -10.35 17.41 16.19
N ARG A 204 -10.72 18.68 16.01
CA ARG A 204 -9.79 19.76 15.64
C ARG A 204 -8.74 20.02 16.72
N LYS A 205 -9.14 20.00 17.99
CA LYS A 205 -8.21 20.15 19.12
C LYS A 205 -7.20 19.00 19.12
N ALA A 206 -7.68 17.76 19.03
CA ALA A 206 -6.81 16.59 19.05
C ALA A 206 -5.88 16.53 17.82
N PHE A 207 -6.35 16.94 16.63
CA PHE A 207 -5.50 17.08 15.45
C PHE A 207 -4.35 18.08 15.69
N GLY A 208 -4.67 19.25 16.23
CA GLY A 208 -3.67 20.29 16.54
C GLY A 208 -2.63 19.84 17.55
N GLU A 209 -3.06 19.14 18.61
CA GLU A 209 -2.16 18.54 19.60
C GLU A 209 -1.22 17.49 18.97
N LEU A 210 -1.78 16.56 18.18
CA LEU A 210 -1.00 15.50 17.51
C LEU A 210 0.01 16.05 16.50
N LEU A 211 -0.34 17.11 15.77
CA LEU A 211 0.54 17.72 14.77
C LEU A 211 1.89 18.15 15.35
N GLN A 212 1.89 18.57 16.61
CA GLN A 212 3.06 19.09 17.34
C GLN A 212 3.88 18.01 18.05
N THR A 213 3.46 16.74 18.05
CA THR A 213 4.18 15.70 18.79
C THR A 213 5.41 15.19 18.04
N PRO A 214 6.46 14.74 18.75
CA PRO A 214 7.64 14.17 18.11
C PRO A 214 7.34 12.90 17.32
N GLU A 215 6.36 12.10 17.73
CA GLU A 215 5.96 10.87 17.04
C GLU A 215 5.34 11.19 15.68
N SER A 216 4.47 12.21 15.60
CA SER A 216 3.93 12.64 14.31
C SER A 216 5.02 13.21 13.41
N ALA A 217 5.97 13.98 13.96
CA ALA A 217 7.12 14.45 13.20
C ALA A 217 7.98 13.29 12.65
N ALA A 218 8.25 12.27 13.47
CA ALA A 218 9.02 11.09 13.07
C ALA A 218 8.31 10.25 12.00
N LEU A 219 7.00 10.01 12.14
CA LEU A 219 6.21 9.26 11.16
C LEU A 219 6.10 10.00 9.81
N ARG A 220 5.93 11.34 9.84
CA ARG A 220 5.99 12.17 8.62
C ARG A 220 7.38 12.11 7.97
N HIS A 221 8.45 12.16 8.75
CA HIS A 221 9.81 11.98 8.24
C HIS A 221 9.96 10.63 7.53
N ALA A 222 9.59 9.52 8.18
CA ALA A 222 9.68 8.18 7.60
C ALA A 222 8.88 8.06 6.28
N PHE A 223 7.68 8.66 6.23
CA PHE A 223 6.84 8.69 5.04
C PHE A 223 7.48 9.40 3.83
N PHE A 224 8.22 10.49 4.07
CA PHE A 224 8.97 11.17 3.02
C PHE A 224 10.27 10.45 2.68
N ALA A 225 10.99 9.94 3.69
CA ALA A 225 12.22 9.17 3.50
C ALA A 225 11.97 7.96 2.58
N GLU A 226 10.89 7.21 2.81
CA GLU A 226 10.50 6.06 1.98
C GLU A 226 10.26 6.45 0.51
N ARG A 227 9.71 7.64 0.23
CA ARG A 227 9.54 8.11 -1.17
C ARG A 227 10.86 8.52 -1.81
N LEU A 228 11.74 9.13 -1.03
CA LEU A 228 13.04 9.59 -1.49
C LEU A 228 13.94 8.43 -1.90
N THR A 229 13.76 7.22 -1.34
CA THR A 229 14.57 6.06 -1.69
C THR A 229 14.50 5.71 -3.19
N SER A 230 13.42 6.09 -3.87
CA SER A 230 13.27 5.86 -5.30
C SER A 230 13.91 6.91 -6.22
N LYS A 231 14.52 7.96 -5.64
CA LYS A 231 15.22 9.02 -6.39
C LYS A 231 16.72 8.77 -6.35
N ILE A 232 17.32 8.50 -7.50
CA ILE A 232 18.76 8.28 -7.64
C ILE A 232 19.32 9.44 -8.46
N LYS A 233 20.32 10.13 -7.92
CA LYS A 233 20.80 11.42 -8.44
C LYS A 233 21.21 11.38 -9.92
N ASP A 234 21.80 10.28 -10.38
CA ASP A 234 22.30 10.13 -11.74
C ASP A 234 21.43 9.22 -12.63
N VAL A 235 20.26 8.77 -12.16
CA VAL A 235 19.28 7.99 -12.94
C VAL A 235 18.00 8.81 -13.11
N PRO A 236 17.81 9.45 -14.29
CA PRO A 236 16.59 10.20 -14.59
C PRO A 236 15.31 9.37 -14.42
N ALA A 237 14.21 10.01 -14.03
CA ALA A 237 12.94 9.32 -13.77
C ALA A 237 12.29 8.70 -15.01
N ASP A 238 12.67 9.17 -16.20
CA ASP A 238 12.26 8.68 -17.52
C ASP A 238 13.21 7.63 -18.10
N THR A 239 14.22 7.18 -17.33
CA THR A 239 15.11 6.08 -17.73
C THR A 239 14.27 4.85 -18.10
N PRO A 240 14.42 4.28 -19.31
CA PRO A 240 13.64 3.13 -19.72
C PRO A 240 13.94 1.93 -18.82
N THR A 241 12.90 1.15 -18.52
CA THR A 241 13.02 -0.09 -17.75
C THR A 241 12.82 -1.29 -18.64
N ARG A 242 13.54 -2.39 -18.36
CA ARG A 242 13.27 -3.69 -18.96
C ARG A 242 11.97 -4.26 -18.41
N GLU A 243 11.26 -5.01 -19.23
CA GLU A 243 10.05 -5.70 -18.81
C GLU A 243 10.42 -7.02 -18.13
N ILE A 244 9.86 -7.28 -16.94
CA ILE A 244 10.09 -8.53 -16.18
C ILE A 244 8.80 -9.35 -16.20
N LYS A 245 8.75 -10.38 -17.05
CA LYS A 245 7.64 -11.31 -17.20
C LYS A 245 7.86 -12.62 -16.44
N SER A 246 9.10 -13.05 -16.27
CA SER A 246 9.43 -14.22 -15.44
C SER A 246 10.76 -14.06 -14.71
N VAL A 247 10.87 -14.74 -13.56
CA VAL A 247 12.02 -14.66 -12.65
C VAL A 247 12.58 -16.04 -12.36
N GLY A 248 13.90 -16.21 -12.50
CA GLY A 248 14.64 -17.34 -11.98
C GLY A 248 15.10 -17.10 -10.53
N VAL A 249 15.07 -18.12 -9.68
CA VAL A 249 15.67 -18.09 -8.33
C VAL A 249 16.58 -19.30 -8.18
N ILE A 250 17.85 -19.06 -7.87
CA ILE A 250 18.83 -20.14 -7.64
C ILE A 250 18.91 -20.41 -6.15
N GLY A 251 18.56 -21.65 -5.76
CA GLY A 251 18.47 -22.10 -4.39
C GLY A 251 17.02 -22.15 -3.88
N ALA A 252 16.63 -23.28 -3.31
CA ALA A 252 15.32 -23.55 -2.71
C ALA A 252 15.36 -23.49 -1.17
N GLY A 253 16.39 -22.89 -0.59
CA GLY A 253 16.50 -22.65 0.85
C GLY A 253 15.56 -21.55 1.36
N THR A 254 15.73 -21.15 2.62
CA THR A 254 14.90 -20.13 3.28
C THR A 254 14.85 -18.80 2.53
N MET A 255 15.98 -18.34 2.00
CA MET A 255 16.03 -17.09 1.24
C MET A 255 15.35 -17.24 -0.13
N GLY A 256 15.73 -18.26 -0.90
CA GLY A 256 15.19 -18.47 -2.24
C GLY A 256 13.67 -18.68 -2.27
N THR A 257 13.13 -19.48 -1.35
CA THR A 257 11.67 -19.67 -1.21
C THR A 257 10.97 -18.37 -0.81
N GLY A 258 11.53 -17.61 0.14
CA GLY A 258 10.98 -16.31 0.53
C GLY A 258 11.02 -15.29 -0.62
N ILE A 259 12.08 -15.27 -1.42
CA ILE A 259 12.21 -14.44 -2.62
C ILE A 259 11.14 -14.83 -3.64
N ALA A 260 11.02 -16.12 -3.98
CA ALA A 260 10.02 -16.65 -4.91
C ALA A 260 8.58 -16.23 -4.52
N ILE A 261 8.23 -16.35 -3.24
CA ILE A 261 6.90 -15.96 -2.73
C ILE A 261 6.58 -14.48 -3.01
N ASN A 262 7.57 -13.56 -3.02
CA ASN A 262 7.32 -12.16 -3.35
C ASN A 262 6.85 -11.98 -4.80
N PHE A 263 7.48 -12.68 -5.75
CA PHE A 263 7.14 -12.61 -7.17
C PHE A 263 5.83 -13.32 -7.49
N LEU A 264 5.61 -14.51 -6.92
CA LEU A 264 4.34 -15.24 -7.05
C LEU A 264 3.15 -14.39 -6.56
N ASN A 265 3.30 -13.70 -5.41
CA ASN A 265 2.27 -12.80 -4.88
C ASN A 265 1.99 -11.58 -5.79
N ALA A 266 2.94 -11.19 -6.63
CA ALA A 266 2.78 -10.14 -7.62
C ALA A 266 2.25 -10.65 -8.96
N GLY A 267 1.99 -11.96 -9.10
CA GLY A 267 1.53 -12.58 -10.34
C GLY A 267 2.64 -12.79 -11.38
N ILE A 268 3.89 -12.83 -10.94
CA ILE A 268 5.05 -13.02 -11.83
C ILE A 268 5.48 -14.50 -11.74
N PRO A 269 5.49 -15.25 -12.86
CA PRO A 269 6.04 -16.60 -12.94
C PRO A 269 7.45 -16.73 -12.37
N VAL A 270 7.68 -17.80 -11.61
CA VAL A 270 8.97 -18.08 -10.96
C VAL A 270 9.49 -19.46 -11.33
N HIS A 271 10.76 -19.55 -11.72
CA HIS A 271 11.50 -20.79 -11.93
C HIS A 271 12.50 -20.96 -10.79
N ILE A 272 12.33 -21.95 -9.92
CA ILE A 272 13.31 -22.28 -8.88
C ILE A 272 14.24 -23.38 -9.40
N VAL A 273 15.54 -23.12 -9.33
CA VAL A 273 16.58 -24.11 -9.63
C VAL A 273 17.32 -24.50 -8.35
N GLU A 274 17.44 -25.80 -8.09
CA GLU A 274 18.18 -26.35 -6.95
C GLU A 274 19.04 -27.54 -7.39
N MET A 275 20.14 -27.81 -6.70
CA MET A 275 21.11 -28.85 -7.10
C MET A 275 20.63 -30.27 -6.80
N LYS A 276 19.74 -30.44 -5.81
CA LYS A 276 19.29 -31.75 -5.31
C LYS A 276 17.79 -31.78 -5.14
N GLN A 277 17.17 -32.89 -5.51
CA GLN A 277 15.72 -33.09 -5.42
C GLN A 277 15.22 -32.90 -3.98
N GLU A 278 15.95 -33.40 -2.98
CA GLU A 278 15.56 -33.29 -1.57
C GLU A 278 15.62 -31.84 -1.06
N GLY A 279 16.46 -30.98 -1.66
CA GLY A 279 16.47 -29.55 -1.39
C GLY A 279 15.26 -28.86 -1.99
N LEU A 280 14.93 -29.23 -3.23
CA LEU A 280 13.82 -28.68 -3.99
C LEU A 280 12.47 -29.02 -3.34
N ASP A 281 12.26 -30.28 -2.97
CA ASP A 281 11.02 -30.76 -2.34
C ASP A 281 10.74 -30.02 -1.03
N ARG A 282 11.75 -29.88 -0.16
CA ARG A 282 11.64 -29.11 1.09
C ARG A 282 11.29 -27.64 0.84
N GLY A 283 11.84 -27.04 -0.21
CA GLY A 283 11.53 -25.67 -0.59
C GLY A 283 10.07 -25.51 -1.03
N ILE A 284 9.58 -26.43 -1.86
CA ILE A 284 8.19 -26.46 -2.33
C ILE A 284 7.22 -26.66 -1.15
N GLU A 285 7.51 -27.61 -0.25
CA GLU A 285 6.73 -27.83 0.98
C GLU A 285 6.62 -26.55 1.81
N HIS A 286 7.73 -25.82 1.97
CA HIS A 286 7.72 -24.54 2.69
C HIS A 286 6.81 -23.51 2.01
N ILE A 287 6.92 -23.33 0.69
CA ILE A 287 6.07 -22.41 -0.08
C ILE A 287 4.59 -22.78 0.09
N ASN A 288 4.23 -24.07 -0.05
CA ASN A 288 2.87 -24.56 0.14
C ASN A 288 2.34 -24.23 1.54
N SER A 289 3.14 -24.50 2.59
CA SER A 289 2.76 -24.23 3.98
C SER A 289 2.45 -22.74 4.23
N VAL A 290 3.18 -21.83 3.57
CA VAL A 290 2.94 -20.38 3.67
C VAL A 290 1.57 -20.02 3.09
N TYR A 291 1.22 -20.56 1.93
CA TYR A 291 -0.07 -20.28 1.29
C TYR A 291 -1.23 -20.92 2.06
N GLU A 292 -1.10 -22.17 2.52
CA GLU A 292 -2.07 -22.81 3.41
C GLU A 292 -2.31 -21.99 4.67
N GLY A 293 -1.25 -21.47 5.29
CA GLY A 293 -1.35 -20.61 6.46
C GLY A 293 -2.12 -19.31 6.19
N ARG A 294 -2.04 -18.76 4.97
CA ARG A 294 -2.81 -17.56 4.56
C ARG A 294 -4.28 -17.88 4.31
N VAL A 295 -4.56 -19.03 3.72
CA VAL A 295 -5.93 -19.53 3.52
C VAL A 295 -6.60 -19.78 4.87
N LYS A 296 -5.95 -20.51 5.78
CA LYS A 296 -6.46 -20.78 7.15
C LYS A 296 -6.76 -19.50 7.94
N LYS A 297 -6.03 -18.41 7.66
CA LYS A 297 -6.23 -17.09 8.28
C LYS A 297 -7.18 -16.17 7.50
N ALA A 298 -7.89 -16.69 6.48
CA ALA A 298 -8.78 -15.94 5.59
C ALA A 298 -8.12 -14.71 4.92
N LYS A 299 -6.79 -14.74 4.73
CA LYS A 299 -6.03 -13.67 4.06
C LYS A 299 -5.90 -13.90 2.55
N MET A 300 -6.40 -15.02 2.05
CA MET A 300 -6.37 -15.46 0.66
C MET A 300 -7.43 -16.58 0.50
N SER A 301 -8.09 -16.66 -0.66
CA SER A 301 -8.98 -17.79 -0.98
C SER A 301 -8.17 -19.00 -1.48
N GLU A 302 -8.75 -20.19 -1.38
CA GLU A 302 -8.14 -21.44 -1.91
C GLU A 302 -7.86 -21.33 -3.41
N ASP A 303 -8.83 -20.87 -4.21
CA ASP A 303 -8.65 -20.69 -5.66
C ASP A 303 -7.49 -19.74 -5.98
N LYS A 304 -7.35 -18.66 -5.22
CA LYS A 304 -6.25 -17.71 -5.42
C LYS A 304 -4.90 -18.32 -5.03
N ALA A 305 -4.85 -19.13 -3.97
CA ALA A 305 -3.63 -19.83 -3.58
C ALA A 305 -3.21 -20.83 -4.67
N LYS A 306 -4.16 -21.62 -5.19
CA LYS A 306 -3.92 -22.57 -6.28
C LYS A 306 -3.40 -21.86 -7.54
N ALA A 307 -4.11 -20.84 -8.01
CA ALA A 307 -3.69 -20.06 -9.18
C ALA A 307 -2.31 -19.38 -8.98
N THR A 308 -1.95 -19.02 -7.75
CA THR A 308 -0.63 -18.47 -7.45
C THR A 308 0.46 -19.55 -7.53
N LEU A 309 0.19 -20.78 -7.07
CA LEU A 309 1.14 -21.88 -7.14
C LEU A 309 1.35 -22.41 -8.56
N GLU A 310 0.36 -22.26 -9.45
CA GLU A 310 0.50 -22.59 -10.88
C GLU A 310 1.55 -21.71 -11.61
N LEU A 311 1.96 -20.58 -11.00
CA LEU A 311 3.04 -19.73 -11.51
C LEU A 311 4.44 -20.23 -11.14
N LEU A 312 4.56 -21.28 -10.31
CA LEU A 312 5.83 -21.84 -9.87
C LEU A 312 6.24 -23.03 -10.75
N THR A 313 7.40 -22.90 -11.38
CA THR A 313 8.10 -23.99 -12.08
C THR A 313 9.36 -24.34 -11.29
N THR A 314 9.73 -25.62 -11.28
CA THR A 314 10.92 -26.09 -10.56
C THR A 314 11.80 -26.97 -11.44
N SER A 315 13.10 -26.92 -11.23
CA SER A 315 14.06 -27.70 -12.00
C SER A 315 15.34 -27.97 -11.21
N LEU A 316 16.07 -29.01 -11.64
CA LEU A 316 17.43 -29.30 -11.18
C LEU A 316 18.50 -28.75 -12.12
N GLY A 317 18.11 -28.19 -13.26
CA GLY A 317 19.00 -27.71 -14.31
C GLY A 317 18.74 -26.25 -14.67
N TYR A 318 19.78 -25.59 -15.17
CA TYR A 318 19.74 -24.18 -15.56
C TYR A 318 18.99 -23.93 -16.87
N ASP A 319 18.70 -24.98 -17.67
CA ASP A 319 18.08 -24.82 -18.99
C ASP A 319 16.71 -24.11 -18.95
N GLU A 320 15.97 -24.23 -17.85
CA GLU A 320 14.70 -23.53 -17.61
C GLU A 320 14.87 -22.00 -17.46
N LEU A 321 16.10 -21.51 -17.33
CA LEU A 321 16.44 -20.10 -17.14
C LEU A 321 16.84 -19.40 -18.45
N LYS A 322 16.75 -20.08 -19.60
CA LYS A 322 17.13 -19.48 -20.89
C LYS A 322 16.32 -18.23 -21.22
N ASP A 323 15.02 -18.28 -20.96
CA ASP A 323 14.07 -17.24 -21.38
C ASP A 323 13.63 -16.28 -20.26
N VAL A 324 14.14 -16.43 -19.03
CA VAL A 324 13.76 -15.55 -17.91
C VAL A 324 14.36 -14.15 -18.04
N ASP A 325 13.66 -13.14 -17.53
CA ASP A 325 14.07 -11.73 -17.64
C ASP A 325 14.98 -11.27 -16.49
N LEU A 326 14.88 -11.94 -15.34
CA LEU A 326 15.68 -11.69 -14.15
C LEU A 326 16.01 -13.02 -13.48
N VAL A 327 17.26 -13.21 -13.05
CA VAL A 327 17.66 -14.30 -12.16
C VAL A 327 18.17 -13.74 -10.84
N ILE A 328 17.75 -14.32 -9.72
CA ILE A 328 18.25 -13.97 -8.39
C ILE A 328 18.95 -15.18 -7.77
N GLU A 329 20.25 -15.06 -7.58
CA GLU A 329 21.09 -16.05 -6.91
C GLU A 329 20.94 -15.94 -5.38
N ALA A 330 20.57 -17.04 -4.73
CA ALA A 330 20.44 -17.16 -3.28
C ALA A 330 21.05 -18.48 -2.76
N VAL A 331 22.25 -18.81 -3.25
CA VAL A 331 23.04 -19.98 -2.85
C VAL A 331 23.98 -19.64 -1.68
N PHE A 332 24.85 -20.59 -1.32
CA PHE A 332 25.81 -20.41 -0.23
C PHE A 332 26.69 -19.17 -0.41
N GLU A 333 27.01 -18.53 0.71
CA GLU A 333 27.75 -17.28 0.77
C GLU A 333 29.26 -17.53 0.64
N GLU A 334 29.69 -18.04 -0.51
CA GLU A 334 31.08 -18.35 -0.85
C GLU A 334 31.37 -17.90 -2.29
N MET A 335 32.52 -17.24 -2.50
CA MET A 335 32.84 -16.58 -3.78
C MET A 335 33.02 -17.59 -4.92
N GLY A 336 33.68 -18.72 -4.69
CA GLY A 336 33.83 -19.78 -5.70
C GLY A 336 32.50 -20.41 -6.14
N VAL A 337 31.57 -20.60 -5.20
CA VAL A 337 30.20 -21.03 -5.53
C VAL A 337 29.50 -19.98 -6.38
N LYS A 338 29.52 -18.71 -5.98
CA LYS A 338 28.88 -17.63 -6.76
C LYS A 338 29.53 -17.43 -8.13
N GLN A 339 30.85 -17.56 -8.23
CA GLN A 339 31.55 -17.56 -9.51
C GLN A 339 30.99 -18.63 -10.44
N SER A 340 30.92 -19.88 -9.97
CA SER A 340 30.41 -21.00 -10.77
C SER A 340 28.97 -20.77 -11.25
N VAL A 341 28.12 -20.21 -10.38
CA VAL A 341 26.73 -19.87 -10.71
C VAL A 341 26.68 -18.76 -11.76
N PHE A 342 27.37 -17.64 -11.56
CA PHE A 342 27.31 -16.50 -12.47
C PHE A 342 27.95 -16.79 -13.84
N GLU A 343 29.01 -17.58 -13.92
CA GLU A 343 29.57 -18.06 -15.20
C GLU A 343 28.58 -18.96 -15.96
N THR A 344 27.77 -19.74 -15.24
CA THR A 344 26.72 -20.58 -15.84
C THR A 344 25.57 -19.73 -16.33
N LEU A 345 25.09 -18.78 -15.51
CA LEU A 345 24.03 -17.85 -15.88
C LEU A 345 24.41 -16.99 -17.10
N ASP A 346 25.66 -16.54 -17.18
CA ASP A 346 26.17 -15.77 -18.32
C ASP A 346 26.14 -16.56 -19.64
N LYS A 347 26.21 -17.89 -19.59
CA LYS A 347 26.10 -18.75 -20.79
C LYS A 347 24.65 -19.12 -21.10
N THR A 348 23.82 -19.31 -20.09
CA THR A 348 22.48 -19.87 -20.24
C THR A 348 21.41 -18.82 -20.50
N CYS A 349 21.42 -17.70 -19.77
CA CYS A 349 20.35 -16.71 -19.85
C CYS A 349 20.47 -15.86 -21.12
N LYS A 350 19.31 -15.56 -21.73
CA LYS A 350 19.20 -14.66 -22.90
C LYS A 350 19.90 -13.32 -22.67
N SER A 351 20.32 -12.69 -23.77
CA SER A 351 20.85 -11.32 -23.73
C SER A 351 19.81 -10.36 -23.15
N GLY A 352 20.26 -9.42 -22.30
CA GLY A 352 19.38 -8.46 -21.62
C GLY A 352 18.68 -8.99 -20.37
N ALA A 353 18.82 -10.28 -20.01
CA ALA A 353 18.40 -10.78 -18.71
C ALA A 353 19.24 -10.15 -17.60
N ILE A 354 18.61 -9.68 -16.53
CA ILE A 354 19.28 -9.13 -15.35
C ILE A 354 19.76 -10.27 -14.46
N LEU A 355 21.01 -10.23 -14.00
CA LEU A 355 21.59 -11.23 -13.10
C LEU A 355 21.82 -10.59 -11.73
N ALA A 356 21.06 -11.02 -10.73
CA ALA A 356 21.11 -10.46 -9.39
C ALA A 356 21.70 -11.43 -8.37
N SER A 357 22.53 -10.95 -7.44
CA SER A 357 22.95 -11.71 -6.25
C SER A 357 22.21 -11.22 -5.02
N ASN A 358 21.78 -12.14 -4.16
CA ASN A 358 21.26 -11.86 -2.82
C ASN A 358 22.36 -11.80 -1.75
N THR A 359 23.64 -11.76 -2.15
CA THR A 359 24.77 -11.70 -1.20
C THR A 359 24.63 -10.54 -0.21
N SER A 360 25.08 -10.78 1.02
CA SER A 360 25.13 -9.78 2.10
C SER A 360 26.56 -9.42 2.52
N THR A 361 27.55 -10.23 2.13
CA THR A 361 28.95 -10.07 2.57
C THR A 361 29.99 -10.04 1.45
N LEU A 362 29.63 -10.42 0.22
CA LEU A 362 30.56 -10.51 -0.89
C LEU A 362 30.45 -9.32 -1.83
N ASP A 363 31.58 -8.98 -2.47
CA ASP A 363 31.68 -7.87 -3.40
C ASP A 363 30.95 -8.16 -4.72
N VAL A 364 29.90 -7.38 -5.00
CA VAL A 364 29.08 -7.48 -6.23
C VAL A 364 29.91 -7.15 -7.47
N ASN A 365 30.90 -6.25 -7.39
CA ASN A 365 31.81 -5.97 -8.51
C ASN A 365 32.65 -7.21 -8.84
N LYS A 366 33.09 -7.95 -7.83
CA LYS A 366 33.83 -9.20 -8.06
C LYS A 366 32.95 -10.26 -8.71
N ILE A 367 31.70 -10.41 -8.26
CA ILE A 367 30.71 -11.30 -8.88
C ILE A 367 30.46 -10.91 -10.34
N ALA A 368 30.26 -9.62 -10.61
CA ALA A 368 30.04 -9.12 -11.97
C ALA A 368 31.22 -9.42 -12.91
N SER A 369 32.46 -9.43 -12.39
CA SER A 369 33.67 -9.73 -13.16
C SER A 369 33.75 -11.17 -13.71
N PHE A 370 32.92 -12.08 -13.23
CA PHE A 370 32.82 -13.45 -13.74
C PHE A 370 31.92 -13.58 -14.97
N THR A 371 31.26 -12.49 -15.37
CA THR A 371 30.34 -12.45 -16.52
C THR A 371 30.93 -11.59 -17.63
N GLN A 372 30.50 -11.83 -18.86
CA GLN A 372 30.80 -10.96 -20.01
C GLN A 372 29.83 -9.76 -20.12
N ARG A 373 28.90 -9.62 -19.19
CA ARG A 373 27.83 -8.61 -19.16
C ARG A 373 27.71 -7.92 -17.78
N PRO A 374 28.79 -7.37 -17.21
CA PRO A 374 28.76 -6.78 -15.87
C PRO A 374 27.75 -5.63 -15.74
N GLU A 375 27.35 -4.99 -16.83
CA GLU A 375 26.26 -4.02 -16.90
C GLU A 375 24.86 -4.58 -16.55
N ASP A 376 24.67 -5.89 -16.74
CA ASP A 376 23.44 -6.62 -16.43
C ASP A 376 23.44 -7.20 -15.00
N VAL A 377 24.53 -7.01 -14.25
CA VAL A 377 24.70 -7.57 -12.90
C VAL A 377 24.36 -6.52 -11.83
N ILE A 378 23.64 -6.93 -10.80
CA ILE A 378 23.24 -6.08 -9.66
C ILE A 378 23.15 -6.90 -8.35
N GLY A 379 23.24 -6.25 -7.19
CA GLY A 379 22.84 -6.90 -5.93
C GLY A 379 21.37 -6.61 -5.60
N LEU A 380 20.61 -7.65 -5.30
CA LEU A 380 19.25 -7.56 -4.76
C LEU A 380 19.22 -8.28 -3.42
N HIS A 381 19.66 -7.58 -2.37
CA HIS A 381 19.80 -8.13 -1.03
C HIS A 381 18.46 -8.04 -0.27
N PHE A 382 17.78 -9.19 -0.19
CA PHE A 382 16.57 -9.39 0.59
C PHE A 382 16.90 -9.67 2.05
N PHE A 383 16.05 -9.21 2.95
CA PHE A 383 16.21 -9.42 4.39
C PHE A 383 15.33 -10.57 4.87
N SER A 384 15.90 -11.49 5.66
CA SER A 384 15.15 -12.63 6.20
C SER A 384 14.16 -12.20 7.30
N PRO A 385 12.91 -12.72 7.33
CA PRO A 385 12.28 -13.56 6.31
C PRO A 385 11.92 -12.77 5.04
N ALA A 386 12.40 -13.21 3.88
CA ALA A 386 12.37 -12.43 2.64
C ALA A 386 10.96 -12.10 2.12
N ASN A 387 9.95 -12.89 2.45
CA ASN A 387 8.54 -12.65 2.09
C ASN A 387 7.82 -11.71 3.07
N ILE A 388 8.44 -11.35 4.20
CA ILE A 388 7.84 -10.52 5.26
C ILE A 388 8.53 -9.15 5.32
N MET A 389 9.86 -9.12 5.34
CA MET A 389 10.63 -7.88 5.50
C MET A 389 10.45 -6.97 4.28
N LYS A 390 10.22 -5.67 4.51
CA LYS A 390 9.95 -4.73 3.41
C LYS A 390 11.21 -4.23 2.72
N LEU A 391 12.33 -4.13 3.42
CA LEU A 391 13.57 -3.59 2.87
C LEU A 391 14.11 -4.51 1.75
N LEU A 392 14.49 -3.90 0.64
CA LEU A 392 15.32 -4.51 -0.39
C LEU A 392 16.51 -3.58 -0.62
N GLU A 393 17.70 -4.02 -0.25
CA GLU A 393 18.91 -3.28 -0.56
C GLU A 393 19.32 -3.59 -2.01
N VAL A 394 19.40 -2.54 -2.83
CA VAL A 394 19.74 -2.62 -4.24
C VAL A 394 21.20 -2.17 -4.39
N VAL A 395 22.13 -3.12 -4.41
CA VAL A 395 23.57 -2.84 -4.47
C VAL A 395 23.96 -2.59 -5.91
N ARG A 396 24.31 -1.35 -6.23
CA ARG A 396 24.73 -0.93 -7.56
C ARG A 396 26.24 -1.18 -7.71
N GLY A 397 26.61 -2.13 -8.57
CA GLY A 397 28.01 -2.29 -8.98
C GLY A 397 28.49 -1.15 -9.89
N ASP A 398 29.80 -1.01 -10.03
CA ASP A 398 30.47 0.04 -10.79
C ASP A 398 30.02 0.09 -12.25
N ARG A 399 29.70 -1.08 -12.80
CA ARG A 399 29.32 -1.28 -14.20
C ARG A 399 27.81 -1.39 -14.42
N THR A 400 27.02 -1.57 -13.36
CA THR A 400 25.56 -1.78 -13.46
C THR A 400 24.92 -0.66 -14.25
N ALA A 401 24.23 -1.01 -15.33
CA ALA A 401 23.59 -0.02 -16.20
C ALA A 401 22.39 0.65 -15.52
N LYS A 402 22.11 1.89 -15.96
CA LYS A 402 21.04 2.71 -15.37
C LYS A 402 19.65 2.12 -15.58
N ASP A 403 19.41 1.47 -16.72
CA ASP A 403 18.17 0.77 -17.03
C ASP A 403 17.97 -0.45 -16.13
N VAL A 404 19.03 -1.19 -15.79
CA VAL A 404 18.99 -2.29 -14.80
C VAL A 404 18.62 -1.78 -13.42
N LEU A 405 19.28 -0.71 -12.97
CA LEU A 405 18.98 -0.09 -11.68
C LEU A 405 17.54 0.45 -11.64
N ALA A 406 17.09 1.16 -12.67
CA ALA A 406 15.70 1.63 -12.79
C ALA A 406 14.70 0.46 -12.79
N THR A 407 15.03 -0.63 -13.47
CA THR A 407 14.22 -1.86 -13.51
C THR A 407 14.11 -2.49 -12.13
N ALA A 408 15.21 -2.65 -11.40
CA ALA A 408 15.23 -3.17 -10.04
C ALA A 408 14.39 -2.32 -9.07
N MET A 409 14.53 -0.99 -9.13
CA MET A 409 13.74 -0.07 -8.28
C MET A 409 12.24 -0.15 -8.57
N LYS A 410 11.86 -0.26 -9.85
CA LYS A 410 10.46 -0.44 -10.26
C LYS A 410 9.92 -1.80 -9.81
N LEU A 411 10.69 -2.86 -10.04
CA LEU A 411 10.33 -4.23 -9.68
C LEU A 411 10.11 -4.38 -8.18
N ALA A 412 10.99 -3.80 -7.36
CA ALA A 412 10.87 -3.78 -5.91
C ALA A 412 9.51 -3.24 -5.45
N LYS A 413 9.04 -2.14 -6.06
CA LYS A 413 7.70 -1.58 -5.79
C LYS A 413 6.60 -2.54 -6.21
N THR A 414 6.72 -3.19 -7.37
CA THR A 414 5.76 -4.21 -7.85
C THR A 414 5.60 -5.35 -6.84
N ILE A 415 6.71 -5.83 -6.27
CA ILE A 415 6.70 -6.89 -5.23
C ILE A 415 6.53 -6.35 -3.80
N LYS A 416 6.10 -5.09 -3.65
CA LYS A 416 5.79 -4.43 -2.36
C LYS A 416 6.96 -4.35 -1.38
N LYS A 417 8.17 -4.18 -1.91
CA LYS A 417 9.38 -3.82 -1.16
C LYS A 417 9.62 -2.32 -1.18
N THR A 418 10.37 -1.85 -0.19
CA THR A 418 10.96 -0.52 -0.12
C THR A 418 12.41 -0.65 -0.57
N PRO A 419 12.73 -0.33 -1.85
CA PRO A 419 14.09 -0.42 -2.33
C PRO A 419 14.94 0.75 -1.80
N VAL A 420 16.19 0.47 -1.42
CA VAL A 420 17.19 1.48 -1.08
C VAL A 420 18.46 1.15 -1.85
N VAL A 421 18.98 2.12 -2.61
CA VAL A 421 20.23 1.92 -3.36
C VAL A 421 21.42 2.05 -2.43
N SER A 422 22.31 1.06 -2.51
CA SER A 422 23.62 1.00 -1.87
C SER A 422 24.70 0.92 -2.96
N GLY A 423 25.94 1.27 -2.63
CA GLY A 423 27.05 1.33 -3.59
C GLY A 423 28.29 0.61 -3.08
#